data_AF-W7YAM6-F1
#
_entry.id   AF-W7YAM6-F1
#
_cell.length_a   1.000
_cell.length_b   1.000
_cell.length_c   1.000
_cell.angle_alpha   90.00
_cell.angle_beta   90.00
_cell.angle_gamma   90.00
#
_symmetry.space_group_name_H-M   'P 1'
#
loop_
_entity.id
_entity.type
_entity.pdbx_description
1 polymer ?
#
loop_
_entity_poly.entity_id
_entity_poly.type
_entity_poly.pdbx_seq_one_letter_code
_entity_poly.pdbx_strand_id
1 'polypeptide(L)'
;MRIQNQNRKAMFLKVLLLSIVLVAVVFVLMAISILIKKKGKFPNIHIGSNKEMQKRGISCATTQDKLAQKETIKIKPLHLGGDGESQTLSC
;
A
#
# COMPACT_ATOMS: atom_id res chain seq x y z
N MET A 1 49.62 -10.62 17.11
CA MET A 1 48.42 -9.79 16.84
C MET A 1 47.59 -10.19 15.59
N ARG A 2 48.09 -11.01 14.65
CA ARG A 2 47.33 -11.38 13.43
C ARG A 2 46.25 -12.45 13.63
N ILE A 3 46.43 -13.37 14.59
CA ILE A 3 45.53 -14.52 14.83
C ILE A 3 44.16 -14.07 15.39
N GLN A 4 44.13 -13.12 16.32
CA GLN A 4 42.87 -12.58 16.87
C GLN A 4 42.04 -11.78 15.86
N ASN A 5 42.67 -11.20 14.82
CA ASN A 5 41.97 -10.49 13.75
C ASN A 5 41.41 -11.46 12.69
N GLN A 6 42.11 -12.55 12.39
CA GLN A 6 41.62 -13.58 11.45
C GLN A 6 40.39 -14.31 12.01
N ASN A 7 40.37 -14.64 13.30
CA ASN A 7 39.21 -15.26 13.94
C ASN A 7 38.01 -14.31 14.03
N ARG A 8 38.23 -13.02 14.30
CA ARG A 8 37.15 -12.02 14.35
C ARG A 8 36.54 -11.76 12.97
N LYS A 9 37.38 -11.69 11.92
CA LYS A 9 36.92 -11.57 10.52
C LYS A 9 36.19 -12.82 10.05
N ALA A 10 36.72 -14.01 10.33
CA ALA A 10 36.08 -15.28 9.98
C ALA A 10 34.75 -15.49 10.71
N MET A 11 34.65 -15.09 11.98
CA MET A 11 33.39 -15.12 12.74
C MET A 11 32.37 -14.13 12.16
N PHE A 12 32.78 -12.91 11.84
CA PHE A 12 31.90 -11.89 11.24
C PHE A 12 31.37 -12.33 9.87
N LEU A 13 32.22 -12.86 8.99
CA LEU A 13 31.79 -13.39 7.69
C LEU A 13 30.81 -14.56 7.83
N LYS A 14 31.03 -15.44 8.81
CA LYS A 14 30.11 -16.56 9.10
C LYS A 14 28.74 -16.06 9.54
N VAL A 15 28.68 -15.10 10.45
CA VAL A 15 27.41 -14.51 10.91
C VAL A 15 26.70 -13.77 9.77
N LEU A 16 27.45 -13.03 8.93
CA LEU A 16 26.91 -12.34 7.77
C LEU A 16 26.31 -13.31 6.73
N LEU A 17 27.00 -14.41 6.43
CA LEU A 17 26.48 -15.44 5.53
C LEU A 17 25.21 -16.10 6.11
N LEU A 18 25.22 -16.40 7.40
CA LEU A 18 24.08 -17.03 8.07
C LEU A 18 22.86 -16.11 8.07
N SER A 19 23.04 -14.81 8.32
CA SER A 19 21.93 -13.84 8.29
C SER A 19 21.34 -13.67 6.89
N ILE A 20 22.17 -13.61 5.84
CA ILE A 20 21.70 -13.53 4.44
C ILE A 20 20.87 -14.76 4.08
N VAL A 21 21.35 -15.96 4.43
CA VAL A 21 20.62 -17.20 4.17
C VAL A 21 19.28 -17.23 4.91
N LEU A 22 19.25 -16.82 6.17
CA LEU A 22 18.03 -16.77 6.97
C LEU A 22 16.98 -15.83 6.34
N VAL A 23 17.40 -14.62 5.95
CA VAL A 23 16.54 -13.63 5.29
C VAL A 23 16.05 -14.16 3.94
N ALA A 24 16.91 -14.80 3.16
CA ALA A 24 16.55 -15.38 1.87
C ALA A 24 15.44 -16.44 2.01
N VAL A 25 15.52 -17.31 3.03
CA VAL A 25 14.47 -18.31 3.31
C VAL A 25 13.12 -17.66 3.60
N VAL A 26 13.09 -16.58 4.38
CA VAL A 26 11.85 -15.83 4.67
C VAL A 26 11.23 -15.26 3.39
N PHE A 27 12.02 -14.65 2.52
CA PHE A 27 11.55 -14.12 1.24
C PHE A 27 11.02 -15.21 0.31
N VAL A 28 11.67 -16.38 0.28
CA VAL A 28 11.20 -17.54 -0.51
C VAL A 28 9.85 -18.02 0.00
N LEU A 29 9.67 -18.19 1.31
CA LEU A 29 8.39 -18.59 1.90
C LEU A 29 7.28 -17.55 1.63
N MET A 30 7.61 -16.26 1.68
CA MET A 30 6.69 -15.18 1.31
C MET A 30 6.29 -15.25 -0.16
N ALA A 31 7.25 -15.45 -1.07
CA ALA A 31 7.01 -15.57 -2.51
C ALA A 31 6.11 -16.76 -2.84
N ILE A 32 6.40 -17.93 -2.25
CA ILE A 32 5.58 -19.14 -2.39
C ILE A 32 4.17 -18.88 -1.86
N SER A 33 4.03 -18.20 -0.71
CA SER A 33 2.72 -17.85 -0.14
C SER A 33 1.88 -16.94 -1.04
N ILE A 34 2.52 -16.05 -1.80
CA ILE A 34 1.86 -15.18 -2.79
C ILE A 34 1.41 -16.00 -4.01
N LEU A 35 2.26 -16.91 -4.51
CA LEU A 35 1.97 -17.74 -5.68
C LEU A 35 0.92 -18.84 -5.40
N ILE A 36 0.92 -19.45 -4.20
CA ILE A 36 0.02 -20.56 -3.85
C ILE A 36 -1.38 -20.07 -3.45
N LYS A 37 -1.53 -18.85 -2.89
CA LYS A 37 -2.87 -18.33 -2.56
C LYS A 37 -3.68 -18.19 -3.85
N LYS A 38 -4.79 -18.93 -3.98
CA LYS A 38 -5.71 -18.95 -5.16
C LYS A 38 -6.25 -17.58 -5.60
N LYS A 39 -6.07 -16.53 -4.80
CA LYS A 39 -6.35 -15.12 -5.12
C LYS A 39 -5.11 -14.23 -4.90
N GLY A 40 -3.92 -14.72 -5.24
CA GLY A 40 -2.62 -14.04 -5.14
C GLY A 40 -2.44 -12.87 -6.11
N LYS A 41 -3.54 -12.22 -6.49
CA LYS A 41 -3.50 -10.94 -7.20
C LYS A 41 -3.30 -9.86 -6.15
N PHE A 42 -2.38 -8.94 -6.43
CA PHE A 42 -2.28 -7.73 -5.64
C PHE A 42 -3.67 -7.06 -5.63
N PRO A 43 -4.24 -6.76 -4.45
CA PRO A 43 -5.55 -6.14 -4.38
C PRO A 43 -5.55 -4.87 -5.21
N ASN A 44 -6.67 -4.53 -5.83
CA ASN A 44 -6.75 -3.38 -6.70
C ASN A 44 -6.45 -2.10 -5.88
N ILE A 45 -5.29 -1.50 -6.12
CA ILE A 45 -4.81 -0.30 -5.42
C ILE A 45 -5.49 0.98 -5.91
N HIS A 46 -6.30 0.90 -6.97
CA HIS A 46 -7.05 2.04 -7.45
C HIS A 46 -8.33 2.16 -6.62
N ILE A 47 -8.34 3.17 -5.74
CA ILE A 47 -9.46 3.49 -4.87
C ILE A 47 -10.78 3.56 -5.67
N GLY A 48 -10.76 4.18 -6.87
CA GLY A 48 -11.96 4.36 -7.69
C GLY A 48 -12.44 3.12 -8.45
N SER A 49 -11.58 2.14 -8.73
CA SER A 49 -11.99 0.89 -9.41
C SER A 49 -12.53 -0.15 -8.42
N ASN A 50 -12.32 0.06 -7.12
CA ASN A 50 -12.67 -0.89 -6.08
C ASN A 50 -14.08 -0.64 -5.51
N LYS A 51 -15.05 -1.44 -5.95
CA LYS A 51 -16.45 -1.40 -5.46
C LYS A 51 -16.56 -1.59 -3.94
N GLU A 52 -15.66 -2.36 -3.33
CA GLU A 52 -15.67 -2.58 -1.86
C GLU A 52 -15.23 -1.35 -1.07
N MET A 53 -14.37 -0.49 -1.65
CA MET A 53 -13.95 0.78 -1.02
C MET A 53 -15.03 1.85 -1.18
N GLN A 54 -15.71 1.89 -2.34
CA GLN A 54 -16.85 2.76 -2.57
C GLN A 54 -17.99 2.48 -1.57
N LYS A 55 -18.30 1.20 -1.31
CA LYS A 55 -19.30 0.81 -0.28
C LYS A 55 -18.95 1.31 1.12
N ARG A 56 -17.67 1.52 1.41
CA ARG A 56 -17.18 2.06 2.69
C ARG A 56 -17.14 3.60 2.70
N GLY A 57 -17.56 4.26 1.63
CA GLY A 57 -17.53 5.71 1.48
C GLY A 57 -16.14 6.28 1.20
N ILE A 58 -15.15 5.45 0.86
CA ILE A 58 -13.77 5.91 0.61
C ILE A 58 -13.63 6.26 -0.86
N SER A 59 -13.35 7.55 -1.14
CA SER A 59 -13.26 8.11 -2.49
C SER A 59 -11.85 8.56 -2.85
N CYS A 60 -11.57 8.80 -4.14
CA CYS A 60 -10.29 9.31 -4.62
C CYS A 60 -9.92 10.63 -3.93
N ALA A 61 -8.62 10.90 -3.76
CA ALA A 61 -8.15 12.19 -3.25
C ALA A 61 -8.74 13.35 -4.04
N THR A 62 -8.67 13.32 -5.38
CA THR A 62 -9.25 14.33 -6.27
C THR A 62 -10.73 14.56 -6.03
N THR A 63 -11.48 13.50 -5.75
CA THR A 63 -12.91 13.59 -5.49
C THR A 63 -13.14 14.20 -4.11
N GLN A 64 -12.42 13.75 -3.07
CA GLN A 64 -12.47 14.35 -1.74
C GLN A 64 -12.12 15.85 -1.77
N ASP A 65 -11.10 16.24 -2.54
CA ASP A 65 -10.69 17.64 -2.72
C ASP A 65 -11.80 18.47 -3.36
N LYS A 66 -12.46 17.95 -4.41
CA LYS A 66 -13.61 18.62 -5.05
C LYS A 66 -14.81 18.75 -4.11
N LEU A 67 -15.09 17.73 -3.28
CA LEU A 67 -16.15 17.82 -2.28
C LEU A 67 -15.80 18.85 -1.19
N ALA A 68 -14.56 18.85 -0.69
CA ALA A 68 -14.11 19.81 0.31
C ALA A 68 -14.18 21.25 -0.21
N GLN A 69 -13.79 21.49 -1.47
CA GLN A 69 -13.95 22.78 -2.13
C GLN A 69 -15.43 23.19 -2.22
N LYS A 70 -16.33 22.27 -2.61
CA LYS A 70 -17.78 22.54 -2.66
C LYS A 70 -18.35 22.89 -1.28
N GLU A 71 -17.91 22.22 -0.20
CA GLU A 71 -18.33 22.54 1.17
C GLU A 71 -17.83 23.93 1.62
N THR A 72 -16.61 24.32 1.24
CA THR A 72 -16.07 25.67 1.59
C THR A 72 -16.76 26.82 0.84
N ILE A 73 -17.37 26.55 -0.32
CA ILE A 73 -18.11 27.55 -1.12
C ILE A 73 -19.54 27.78 -0.56
N LYS A 74 -19.93 27.11 0.53
CA LYS A 74 -21.24 27.26 1.18
C LYS A 74 -21.46 28.60 1.92
N ILE A 75 -20.42 29.45 2.03
CA ILE A 75 -20.54 30.84 2.53
C ILE A 75 -20.91 31.83 1.39
N LYS A 76 -21.34 31.37 0.21
CA LYS A 76 -21.84 32.23 -0.88
C LYS A 76 -23.29 31.84 -1.25
N PRO A 77 -24.23 32.80 -1.39
CA PRO A 77 -25.65 32.49 -1.46
C PRO A 77 -26.02 31.78 -2.77
N LEU A 78 -26.68 30.63 -2.57
CA LEU A 78 -27.87 30.09 -3.24
C LEU A 78 -28.12 30.49 -4.72
N HIS A 79 -27.93 29.54 -5.68
CA HIS A 79 -29.02 29.07 -6.58
C HIS A 79 -28.65 27.95 -7.58
N LEU A 80 -27.87 26.93 -7.23
CA LEU A 80 -27.74 25.77 -8.13
C LEU A 80 -27.95 24.48 -7.34
N GLY A 81 -29.20 24.04 -7.34
CA GLY A 81 -29.53 22.65 -7.15
C GLY A 81 -28.84 21.84 -8.24
N GLY A 82 -27.91 21.01 -7.81
CA GLY A 82 -27.38 19.90 -8.56
C GLY A 82 -27.48 18.69 -7.62
N ASP A 83 -28.56 17.96 -7.81
CA ASP A 83 -28.66 16.52 -7.64
C ASP A 83 -27.42 15.81 -7.06
N GLY A 84 -27.68 15.07 -5.98
CA GLY A 84 -26.78 14.05 -5.48
C GLY A 84 -26.56 12.99 -6.54
N GLU A 85 -25.67 13.27 -7.49
CA GLU A 85 -25.14 12.29 -8.40
C GLU A 85 -24.15 11.43 -7.63
N SER A 86 -24.72 10.33 -7.15
CA SER A 86 -24.15 8.99 -7.05
C SER A 86 -22.62 8.92 -7.11
N GLN A 87 -22.06 8.27 -6.10
CA GLN A 87 -20.65 7.93 -5.86
C GLN A 87 -20.04 7.05 -6.98
N THR A 88 -20.17 7.46 -8.24
CA THR A 88 -19.66 6.84 -9.46
C THR A 88 -18.93 7.88 -10.31
N LEU A 89 -18.26 8.84 -9.66
CA LEU A 89 -17.22 9.59 -10.36
C LEU A 89 -15.97 8.73 -10.32
N SER A 90 -15.66 8.13 -11.47
CA SER A 90 -14.33 7.59 -11.76
C SER A 90 -13.28 8.56 -11.23
N CYS A 91 -12.25 8.02 -10.58
CA CYS A 91 -11.02 8.78 -10.32
C CYS A 91 -10.61 9.60 -11.54
#